data_AF-X6LNS1-F1
#
_entry.id   AF-X6LNS1-F1
#
_cell.length_a   1.000
_cell.length_b   1.000
_cell.length_c   1.000
_cell.angle_alpha   90.00
_cell.angle_beta   90.00
_cell.angle_gamma   90.00
#
_symmetry.space_group_name_H-M   'P 1'
#
loop_
_entity.id
_entity.type
_entity.pdbx_description
1 polymer ?
#
loop_
_entity_poly.entity_id
_entity_poly.type
_entity_poly.pdbx_seq_one_letter_code
_entity_poly.pdbx_strand_id
1 'polypeptide(L)'
;DWQLHIMKRTIACNFMQFECHSYRFLCGNDFILFFGGEDDYHFTSKDINQYSVIEDKWMKYGQTLPILLINCVIVLSEGGRFIHILGVLEDNSTTQIHMRTNVNKWAKEKQQWIVEDKEIVDLEKNNIEFQEMKQELDVKKLK
;
A
#
# COMPACT_ATOMS: atom_id res chain seq x y z
N ASP A 1 -8.65 1.99 -21.87
CA ASP A 1 -8.20 0.59 -21.85
C ASP A 1 -9.13 -0.23 -20.95
N TRP A 2 -10.00 -1.04 -21.55
CA TRP A 2 -11.11 -1.73 -20.85
C TRP A 2 -10.61 -2.82 -19.89
N GLN A 3 -9.47 -3.44 -20.21
CA GLN A 3 -8.79 -4.45 -19.39
C GLN A 3 -8.39 -3.86 -18.03
N LEU A 4 -7.77 -2.68 -18.05
CA LEU A 4 -7.35 -1.97 -16.84
C LEU A 4 -8.54 -1.55 -15.96
N HIS A 5 -9.68 -1.22 -16.57
CA HIS A 5 -10.90 -0.85 -15.84
C HIS A 5 -11.56 -2.06 -15.16
N ILE A 6 -11.60 -3.21 -15.85
CA ILE A 6 -12.09 -4.47 -15.28
C ILE A 6 -11.17 -4.92 -14.15
N MET A 7 -9.86 -4.91 -14.37
CA MET A 7 -8.87 -5.32 -13.36
C MET A 7 -8.95 -4.46 -12.09
N LYS A 8 -9.05 -3.12 -12.24
CA LYS A 8 -9.27 -2.19 -11.11
C LYS A 8 -10.56 -2.48 -10.36
N ARG A 9 -11.65 -2.78 -11.06
CA ARG A 9 -12.92 -3.19 -10.44
C ARG A 9 -12.81 -4.54 -9.74
N THR A 10 -12.14 -5.51 -10.33
CA THR A 10 -11.96 -6.85 -9.76
C THR A 10 -11.08 -6.82 -8.50
N ILE A 11 -9.99 -6.06 -8.49
CA ILE A 11 -9.14 -5.88 -7.30
C ILE A 11 -9.92 -5.16 -6.19
N ALA A 12 -10.64 -4.08 -6.52
CA ALA A 12 -11.48 -3.38 -5.56
C ALA A 12 -12.61 -4.27 -5.02
N CYS A 13 -13.27 -5.06 -5.88
CA CYS A 13 -14.34 -5.99 -5.48
C CYS A 13 -13.83 -7.19 -4.68
N ASN A 14 -12.68 -7.76 -5.02
CA ASN A 14 -12.10 -8.87 -4.27
C ASN A 14 -11.65 -8.41 -2.87
N PHE A 15 -11.10 -7.19 -2.75
CA PHE A 15 -10.76 -6.59 -1.45
C PHE A 15 -12.00 -6.23 -0.62
N MET A 16 -13.06 -5.69 -1.25
CA MET A 16 -14.36 -5.45 -0.60
C MET A 16 -15.08 -6.74 -0.21
N GLN A 17 -14.84 -7.86 -0.91
CA GLN A 17 -15.44 -9.16 -0.56
C GLN A 17 -14.71 -9.86 0.58
N PHE A 18 -13.43 -9.58 0.81
CA PHE A 18 -12.64 -10.40 1.72
C PHE A 18 -12.57 -9.93 3.17
N GLU A 19 -12.50 -8.63 3.52
CA GLU A 19 -12.21 -8.34 4.94
C GLU A 19 -12.42 -6.90 5.46
N CYS A 20 -13.07 -5.98 4.74
CA CYS A 20 -13.20 -4.64 5.31
C CYS A 20 -14.28 -3.75 4.68
N HIS A 21 -15.26 -3.35 5.49
CA HIS A 21 -16.43 -2.61 5.04
C HIS A 21 -16.21 -1.11 4.78
N SER A 22 -15.00 -0.56 4.97
CA SER A 22 -14.82 0.90 5.04
C SER A 22 -13.63 1.50 4.29
N TYR A 23 -12.76 0.70 3.66
CA TYR A 23 -11.63 1.26 2.89
C TYR A 23 -12.12 2.19 1.78
N ARG A 24 -11.43 3.33 1.66
CA ARG A 24 -11.58 4.24 0.52
C ARG A 24 -10.38 4.08 -0.38
N PHE A 25 -10.61 4.05 -1.68
CA PHE A 25 -9.54 3.83 -2.64
C PHE A 25 -9.45 4.92 -3.70
N LEU A 26 -8.24 5.08 -4.21
CA LEU A 26 -7.92 5.96 -5.33
C LEU A 26 -7.18 5.17 -6.40
N CYS A 27 -7.75 5.12 -7.59
CA CYS A 27 -7.12 4.48 -8.74
C CYS A 27 -6.25 5.47 -9.51
N GLY A 28 -4.93 5.29 -9.46
CA GLY A 28 -3.98 5.88 -10.40
C GLY A 28 -3.92 5.07 -11.69
N ASN A 29 -3.05 5.46 -12.63
CA ASN A 29 -2.81 4.68 -13.85
C ASN A 29 -2.23 3.30 -13.51
N ASP A 30 -1.17 3.29 -12.70
CA ASP A 30 -0.31 2.12 -12.46
C ASP A 30 -0.42 1.57 -11.02
N PHE A 31 -1.29 2.15 -10.21
CA PHE A 31 -1.45 1.79 -8.81
C PHE A 31 -2.88 2.05 -8.32
N ILE A 32 -3.23 1.42 -7.20
CA ILE A 32 -4.43 1.70 -6.42
C ILE A 32 -3.97 2.01 -4.99
N LEU A 33 -4.35 3.17 -4.45
CA LEU A 33 -4.14 3.50 -3.04
C LEU A 33 -5.39 3.18 -2.26
N PHE A 34 -5.23 2.59 -1.09
CA PHE A 34 -6.25 2.26 -0.11
C PHE A 34 -5.96 3.07 1.14
N PHE A 35 -6.99 3.70 1.69
CA PHE A 35 -6.88 4.59 2.83
C PHE A 35 -7.82 4.11 3.92
N GLY A 36 -7.27 4.00 5.13
CA GLY A 36 -8.00 3.70 6.34
C GLY A 36 -8.36 2.23 6.44
N GLY A 37 -9.65 1.93 6.53
CA GLY A 37 -10.16 0.60 6.83
C GLY A 37 -10.63 0.48 8.28
N GLU A 38 -11.41 -0.54 8.54
CA GLU A 38 -12.00 -0.88 9.82
C GLU A 38 -11.88 -2.39 9.97
N ASP A 39 -11.29 -2.84 11.07
CA ASP A 39 -11.19 -4.28 11.33
C ASP A 39 -12.54 -4.86 11.80
N ASP A 40 -12.57 -6.18 12.01
CA ASP A 40 -13.75 -6.89 12.51
C ASP A 40 -14.21 -6.41 13.91
N TYR A 41 -13.37 -5.66 14.61
CA TYR A 41 -13.64 -5.10 15.93
C TYR A 41 -14.08 -3.63 15.87
N HIS A 42 -14.33 -3.09 14.68
CA HIS A 42 -14.72 -1.71 14.45
C HIS A 42 -13.63 -0.67 14.78
N PHE A 43 -12.35 -1.07 14.83
CA PHE A 43 -11.25 -0.14 14.98
C PHE A 43 -10.85 0.43 13.63
N THR A 44 -10.91 1.75 13.53
CA THR A 44 -10.51 2.44 12.31
C THR A 44 -8.99 2.52 12.22
N SER A 45 -8.46 2.34 11.01
CA SER A 45 -7.03 2.36 10.73
C SER A 45 -6.61 3.70 10.13
N LYS A 46 -5.37 4.12 10.44
CA LYS A 46 -4.69 5.23 9.75
C LYS A 46 -3.89 4.73 8.55
N ASP A 47 -3.83 3.42 8.31
CA ASP A 47 -2.93 2.85 7.34
C ASP A 47 -3.29 3.28 5.91
N ILE A 48 -2.23 3.38 5.12
CA ILE A 48 -2.34 3.57 3.68
C ILE A 48 -1.65 2.37 3.06
N ASN A 49 -2.38 1.67 2.20
CA ASN A 49 -1.85 0.54 1.46
C ASN A 49 -1.87 0.87 -0.03
N GLN A 50 -0.89 0.41 -0.77
CA GLN A 50 -0.82 0.55 -2.20
C GLN A 50 -0.84 -0.83 -2.85
N TYR A 51 -1.56 -0.96 -3.95
CA TYR A 51 -1.43 -2.09 -4.85
C TYR A 51 -0.83 -1.60 -6.17
N SER A 52 0.28 -2.21 -6.58
CA SER A 52 0.96 -1.96 -7.85
C SER A 52 0.30 -2.78 -8.95
N VAL A 53 -0.32 -2.12 -9.92
CA VAL A 53 -1.00 -2.81 -11.04
C VAL A 53 0.03 -3.40 -12.01
N ILE A 54 1.18 -2.74 -12.16
CA ILE A 54 2.27 -3.19 -13.04
C ILE A 54 2.94 -4.45 -12.48
N GLU A 55 3.19 -4.46 -11.17
CA GLU A 55 3.98 -5.51 -10.52
C GLU A 55 3.11 -6.61 -9.89
N ASP A 56 1.78 -6.43 -9.89
CA ASP A 56 0.80 -7.32 -9.24
C ASP A 56 1.13 -7.61 -7.76
N LYS A 57 1.45 -6.54 -7.02
CA LYS A 57 1.94 -6.63 -5.64
C LYS A 57 1.31 -5.61 -4.72
N TRP A 58 1.06 -6.05 -3.49
CA TRP A 58 0.74 -5.17 -2.37
C TRP A 58 2.00 -4.54 -1.81
N MET A 59 1.90 -3.27 -1.46
CA MET A 59 2.94 -2.47 -0.83
C MET A 59 2.31 -1.70 0.33
N LYS A 60 2.86 -1.83 1.53
CA LYS A 60 2.41 -1.02 2.67
C LYS A 60 3.08 0.35 2.58
N TYR A 61 2.31 1.43 2.75
CA TYR A 61 2.90 2.76 2.85
C TYR A 61 3.41 2.96 4.27
N GLY A 62 4.67 3.41 4.42
CA GLY A 62 5.25 3.70 5.74
C GLY A 62 4.60 4.92 6.43
N GLN A 63 4.05 5.83 5.64
CA GLN A 63 3.25 6.95 6.14
C GLN A 63 1.78 6.54 6.34
N THR A 64 1.25 6.91 7.49
CA THR A 64 -0.17 6.79 7.82
C THR A 64 -0.88 8.13 7.65
N LEU A 65 -2.21 8.11 7.57
CA LEU A 65 -3.01 9.32 7.71
C LEU A 65 -2.70 9.98 9.05
N PRO A 66 -2.52 11.31 9.12
CA PRO A 66 -2.22 11.97 10.39
C PRO A 66 -3.40 11.83 11.37
N ILE A 67 -4.61 11.63 10.86
CA ILE A 67 -5.88 11.67 11.59
C ILE A 67 -6.73 10.47 11.19
N LEU A 68 -7.42 9.84 12.16
CA LEU A 68 -8.43 8.82 11.89
C LEU A 68 -9.68 9.50 11.33
N LEU A 69 -10.06 9.07 10.12
CA LEU A 69 -11.22 9.60 9.43
C LEU A 69 -12.26 8.51 9.19
N ILE A 70 -13.50 8.80 9.58
CA ILE A 70 -14.66 8.01 9.21
C ILE A 70 -15.46 8.71 8.11
N ASN A 71 -16.26 7.93 7.38
CA ASN A 71 -17.15 8.44 6.33
C ASN A 71 -16.45 9.35 5.31
N CYS A 72 -15.20 9.03 4.96
CA CYS A 72 -14.42 9.87 4.07
C CYS A 72 -14.66 9.59 2.58
N VAL A 73 -14.38 10.59 1.76
CA VAL A 73 -14.40 10.59 0.30
C VAL A 73 -13.06 11.09 -0.18
N ILE A 74 -12.55 10.45 -1.23
CA ILE A 74 -11.25 10.76 -1.82
C ILE A 74 -11.46 11.21 -3.25
N VAL A 75 -10.90 12.36 -3.60
CA VAL A 75 -11.05 12.98 -4.92
C VAL A 75 -9.70 13.47 -5.42
N LEU A 76 -9.41 13.23 -6.69
CA LEU A 76 -8.25 13.85 -7.34
C LEU A 76 -8.59 15.27 -7.79
N SER A 77 -7.65 16.19 -7.59
CA SER A 77 -7.76 17.54 -8.14
C SER A 77 -7.76 17.51 -9.67
N GLU A 78 -8.21 18.61 -10.26
CA GLU A 78 -7.98 18.85 -11.68
C GLU A 78 -6.49 18.70 -12.04
N GLY A 79 -6.21 17.95 -13.10
CA GLY A 79 -4.84 17.57 -13.51
C GLY A 79 -4.17 16.48 -12.66
N GLY A 80 -4.88 15.86 -11.69
CA GLY A 80 -4.41 14.68 -10.97
C GLY A 80 -3.20 14.91 -10.04
N ARG A 81 -2.86 16.16 -9.73
CA ARG A 81 -1.66 16.50 -8.94
C ARG A 81 -1.87 16.38 -7.43
N PHE A 82 -3.10 16.58 -6.96
CA PHE A 82 -3.43 16.56 -5.54
C PHE A 82 -4.54 15.56 -5.24
N ILE A 83 -4.43 14.90 -4.10
CA ILE A 83 -5.47 14.09 -3.50
C ILE A 83 -6.14 14.95 -2.44
N HIS A 84 -7.46 15.03 -2.51
CA HIS A 84 -8.33 15.65 -1.54
C HIS A 84 -9.05 14.55 -0.76
N ILE A 85 -8.87 14.53 0.54
CA ILE A 85 -9.57 13.62 1.45
C ILE A 85 -10.52 14.49 2.27
N LEU A 86 -11.82 14.24 2.11
CA LEU A 86 -12.89 14.91 2.84
C LEU A 86 -13.52 13.88 3.75
N GLY A 87 -13.68 14.15 5.03
CA GLY A 87 -14.26 13.18 5.94
C GLY A 87 -14.65 13.79 7.27
N VAL A 88 -14.88 12.92 8.24
CA VAL A 88 -15.28 13.31 9.58
C VAL A 88 -14.28 12.73 10.57
N LEU A 89 -14.00 13.49 11.62
CA LEU A 89 -13.12 13.04 12.70
C LEU A 89 -13.80 11.93 13.50
N GLU A 90 -13.08 10.84 13.79
CA GLU A 90 -13.63 9.71 14.54
C GLU A 90 -14.06 10.11 15.96
N ASP A 91 -13.24 10.88 16.67
CA ASP A 91 -13.53 11.34 18.04
C ASP A 91 -14.62 12.43 18.12
N ASN A 92 -14.96 13.04 16.98
CA ASN A 92 -15.92 14.12 16.88
C ASN A 92 -16.60 14.14 15.51
N SER A 93 -17.70 13.39 15.42
CA SER A 93 -18.50 13.25 14.20
C SER A 93 -19.18 14.54 13.71
N THR A 94 -19.08 15.65 14.45
CA THR A 94 -19.55 16.97 13.99
C THR A 94 -18.46 17.77 13.25
N THR A 95 -17.20 17.36 13.39
CA THR A 95 -16.06 18.06 12.78
C THR A 95 -15.75 17.46 11.41
N GLN A 96 -15.93 18.28 10.38
CA GLN A 96 -15.54 17.95 9.01
C GLN A 96 -14.06 18.28 8.81
N ILE A 97 -13.32 17.34 8.22
CA ILE A 97 -11.89 17.48 7.93
C ILE A 97 -11.70 17.48 6.42
N HIS A 98 -10.89 18.43 5.94
CA HIS A 98 -10.37 18.46 4.58
C HIS A 98 -8.85 18.38 4.61
N MET A 99 -8.30 17.30 4.06
CA MET A 99 -6.88 17.15 3.82
C MET A 99 -6.57 17.25 2.33
N ARG A 100 -5.47 17.93 2.01
CA ARG A 100 -4.92 18.01 0.67
C ARG A 100 -3.46 17.57 0.69
N THR A 101 -3.12 16.59 -0.14
CA THR A 101 -1.75 16.10 -0.28
C THR A 101 -1.37 15.96 -1.76
N ASN A 102 -0.09 16.07 -2.07
CA ASN A 102 0.41 15.95 -3.44
C ASN A 102 0.60 14.47 -3.78
N VAL A 103 0.11 14.01 -4.94
CA VAL A 103 0.24 12.61 -5.39
C VAL A 103 1.72 12.18 -5.42
N ASN A 104 2.63 13.08 -5.79
CA ASN A 104 4.05 12.77 -5.88
C ASN A 104 4.72 12.53 -4.52
N LYS A 105 4.13 13.00 -3.40
CA LYS A 105 4.62 12.59 -2.07
C LYS A 105 4.46 11.09 -1.89
N TRP A 106 3.38 10.54 -2.44
CA TRP A 106 3.08 9.11 -2.47
C TRP A 106 3.72 8.37 -3.67
N ALA A 107 4.56 9.04 -4.46
CA ALA A 107 5.35 8.39 -5.51
C ALA A 107 6.84 8.35 -5.16
N LYS A 108 7.34 9.32 -4.39
CA LYS A 108 8.75 9.41 -4.01
C LYS A 108 9.18 8.29 -3.06
N GLU A 109 8.33 7.86 -2.13
CA GLU A 109 8.70 6.75 -1.23
C GLU A 109 8.83 5.43 -1.99
N LYS A 110 8.13 5.26 -3.13
CA LYS A 110 8.31 4.09 -4.01
C LYS A 110 9.78 3.86 -4.37
N GLN A 111 10.58 4.92 -4.53
CA GLN A 111 12.00 4.79 -4.87
C GLN A 111 12.86 4.29 -3.71
N GLN A 112 12.51 4.63 -2.47
CA GLN A 112 13.25 4.15 -1.31
C GLN A 112 12.98 2.65 -1.07
N TRP A 113 11.72 2.23 -1.19
CA TRP A 113 11.35 0.82 -1.04
C TRP A 113 11.89 -0.08 -2.16
N ILE A 114 11.94 0.39 -3.41
CA ILE A 114 12.58 -0.37 -4.50
C ILE A 114 14.06 -0.65 -4.17
N VAL A 115 14.73 0.26 -3.46
CA VAL A 115 16.12 0.05 -3.02
C VAL A 115 16.17 -0.94 -1.85
N GLU A 116 15.32 -0.76 -0.83
CA GLU A 116 15.27 -1.63 0.36
C GLU A 116 14.88 -3.09 0.00
N ASP A 117 13.87 -3.30 -0.85
CA ASP A 117 13.47 -4.63 -1.34
C ASP A 117 14.60 -5.30 -2.11
N LYS A 118 15.32 -4.54 -2.94
CA LYS A 118 16.46 -5.06 -3.69
C LYS A 118 17.59 -5.48 -2.76
N GLU A 119 17.88 -4.68 -1.75
CA GLU A 119 18.89 -5.01 -0.72
C GLU A 119 18.50 -6.27 0.08
N ILE A 120 17.22 -6.43 0.43
CA ILE A 120 16.72 -7.64 1.11
C ILE A 120 16.90 -8.87 0.21
N VAL A 121 16.49 -8.80 -1.05
CA VAL A 121 16.65 -9.91 -2.02
C VAL A 121 18.12 -10.26 -2.21
N ASP A 122 19.00 -9.26 -2.32
CA ASP A 122 20.45 -9.49 -2.46
C ASP A 122 21.05 -10.13 -1.19
N LEU A 123 20.60 -9.72 0.01
CA LEU A 123 21.02 -10.33 1.27
C LEU A 123 20.57 -11.79 1.42
N GLU A 124 19.33 -12.10 1.04
CA GLU A 124 18.80 -13.47 1.07
C GLU A 124 19.60 -14.38 0.13
N LYS A 125 19.88 -13.90 -1.08
CA LYS A 125 20.71 -14.63 -2.04
C LYS A 125 22.12 -14.90 -1.50
N ASN A 126 22.77 -13.89 -0.94
CA ASN A 126 24.10 -14.03 -0.35
C ASN A 126 24.11 -15.02 0.83
N ASN A 127 23.05 -15.05 1.63
CA ASN A 127 22.92 -16.00 2.73
C ASN A 127 22.78 -17.45 2.21
N ILE A 128 21.99 -17.67 1.15
CA ILE A 128 21.87 -18.98 0.51
C ILE A 128 23.24 -19.45 -0.03
N GLU A 129 23.94 -18.60 -0.77
CA GLU A 129 25.28 -18.89 -1.30
C GLU A 129 26.27 -19.23 -0.16
N PHE A 130 26.20 -18.50 0.97
CA PHE A 130 27.02 -18.79 2.14
C PHE A 130 26.72 -20.14 2.78
N GLN A 131 25.44 -20.54 2.87
CA GLN A 131 25.05 -21.84 3.38
C GLN A 131 25.52 -22.97 2.46
N GLU A 132 25.42 -22.81 1.15
CA GLU A 132 25.89 -23.79 0.16
C GLU A 132 27.41 -24.00 0.26
N MET A 133 28.18 -22.91 0.34
CA MET A 133 29.64 -22.99 0.55
C MET A 133 30.01 -23.70 1.86
N LYS A 134 29.25 -23.47 2.93
CA LYS A 134 29.46 -24.13 4.23
C LYS A 134 29.19 -25.63 4.15
N GLN A 135 28.11 -26.04 3.49
CA GLN A 135 27.80 -27.46 3.26
C GLN A 135 28.89 -28.15 2.44
N GLU A 136 29.41 -27.52 1.38
CA GLU A 136 30.52 -28.09 0.59
C GLU A 136 31.80 -28.30 1.42
N LEU A 137 32.12 -27.36 2.32
CA LEU A 137 33.29 -27.46 3.20
C LEU A 137 33.15 -28.60 4.21
N ASP A 138 31.94 -28.81 4.76
CA ASP A 138 31.69 -29.91 5.68
C ASP A 138 31.76 -31.28 4.97
N VAL A 139 31.29 -31.38 3.71
CA VAL A 139 31.43 -32.59 2.89
C VAL A 139 32.91 -32.91 2.57
N LYS A 140 33.75 -31.89 2.33
CA LYS A 140 35.19 -32.07 2.05
C LYS A 140 35.99 -32.54 3.27
N LYS A 141 35.53 -32.30 4.50
CA LYS A 141 36.18 -32.78 5.74
C LYS A 141 35.90 -34.26 6.07
N LEU A 142 34.93 -34.87 5.39
CA LEU A 142 34.51 -36.26 5.59
C LEU A 142 35.17 -37.24 4.61
N LYS A 143 36.06 -36.77 3.74
CA LYS A 143 36.90 -37.56 2.81
C LYS A 143 38.35 -37.52 3.25
#